data_AF-A0A537SJM3-F1
#
_entry.id   AF-A0A537SJM3-F1
#
_cell.length_a   1.000
_cell.length_b   1.000
_cell.length_c   1.000
_cell.angle_alpha   90.00
_cell.angle_beta   90.00
_cell.angle_gamma   90.00
#
_symmetry.space_group_name_H-M   'P 1'
#
loop_
_entity.id
_entity.type
_entity.pdbx_description
1 polymer ?
#
loop_
_entity_poly.entity_id
_entity_poly.type
_entity_poly.pdbx_seq_one_letter_code
_entity_poly.pdbx_strand_id
1 'polypeptide(L)'
;MIINVSFDGRKLFNWEGGIAEATKIEKDVSEVAALGNMSPETLWQSTLAKIAANGGRVFSGNSETEMMIVIAGLLALPTHHPDRPGHCRDYLGSNFDFDVKNDPQNSTFHINVKAFAEGALH
;
A
#
# COMPACT_ATOMS: atom_id res chain seq x y z
N MET A 1 0.78 13.12 -6.58
CA MET A 1 0.62 11.68 -6.93
C MET A 1 -0.58 11.15 -6.17
N ILE A 2 -1.37 10.30 -6.82
CA ILE A 2 -2.58 9.71 -6.25
C ILE A 2 -2.36 8.19 -6.13
N ILE A 3 -2.65 7.63 -4.94
CA ILE A 3 -2.67 6.19 -4.69
C ILE A 3 -4.10 5.81 -4.27
N ASN A 4 -4.81 5.14 -5.17
CA ASN A 4 -6.11 4.54 -4.88
C ASN A 4 -5.90 3.13 -4.36
N VAL A 5 -6.52 2.81 -3.22
CA VAL A 5 -6.46 1.47 -2.64
C VAL A 5 -7.87 0.94 -2.48
N SER A 6 -8.11 -0.20 -3.10
CA SER A 6 -9.31 -1.01 -2.92
C SER A 6 -8.97 -2.31 -2.18
N PHE A 7 -9.94 -2.83 -1.46
CA PHE A 7 -9.90 -4.15 -0.84
C PHE A 7 -11.11 -4.96 -1.32
N ASP A 8 -10.85 -6.10 -1.96
CA ASP A 8 -11.85 -6.94 -2.63
C ASP A 8 -12.79 -6.12 -3.55
N GLY A 9 -12.21 -5.20 -4.34
CA GLY A 9 -12.94 -4.35 -5.27
C GLY A 9 -13.74 -3.20 -4.64
N ARG A 10 -13.70 -3.04 -3.31
CA ARG A 10 -14.33 -1.91 -2.60
C ARG A 10 -13.26 -0.89 -2.23
N LYS A 11 -13.55 0.39 -2.43
CA LYS A 11 -12.64 1.47 -2.04
C LYS A 11 -12.33 1.37 -0.53
N LEU A 12 -11.04 1.24 -0.20
CA LEU A 12 -10.54 1.29 1.16
C LEU A 12 -10.18 2.73 1.52
N PHE A 13 -9.28 3.35 0.74
CA PHE A 13 -8.94 4.76 0.87
C PHE A 13 -8.36 5.33 -0.44
N ASN A 14 -8.22 6.65 -0.47
CA ASN A 14 -7.42 7.37 -1.45
C ASN A 14 -6.37 8.18 -0.69
N TRP A 15 -5.13 8.13 -1.13
CA TRP A 15 -4.07 8.98 -0.64
C TRP A 15 -3.56 9.87 -1.76
N GLU A 16 -3.37 11.15 -1.44
CA GLU A 16 -2.79 12.13 -2.35
C GLU A 16 -1.61 12.77 -1.65
N GLY A 17 -0.45 12.75 -2.29
CA GLY A 17 0.76 13.32 -1.73
C GLY A 17 1.90 13.42 -2.73
N GLY A 18 3.00 14.00 -2.24
CA GLY A 18 4.22 14.21 -3.02
C GLY A 18 5.24 13.08 -2.88
N ILE A 19 6.29 13.13 -3.70
CA ILE A 19 7.42 12.19 -3.63
C ILE A 19 8.05 12.22 -2.23
N ALA A 20 8.30 13.40 -1.68
CA ALA A 20 8.91 13.56 -0.36
C ALA A 20 8.08 12.93 0.77
N GLU A 21 6.76 13.01 0.68
CA GLU A 21 5.84 12.43 1.66
C GLU A 21 5.82 10.90 1.55
N ALA A 22 5.79 10.36 0.33
CA ALA A 22 5.88 8.91 0.11
C ALA A 22 7.19 8.31 0.64
N THR A 23 8.34 8.98 0.41
CA THR A 23 9.62 8.55 0.97
C THR A 23 9.63 8.63 2.51
N LYS A 24 8.99 9.64 3.09
CA LYS A 24 8.84 9.75 4.55
C LYS A 24 8.01 8.59 5.11
N ILE A 25 6.92 8.21 4.44
CA ILE A 25 6.07 7.08 4.83
C ILE A 25 6.88 5.78 4.92
N GLU A 26 7.72 5.46 3.93
CA GLU A 26 8.58 4.25 3.97
C GLU A 26 9.51 4.25 5.18
N LYS A 27 10.10 5.41 5.50
CA LYS A 27 10.98 5.57 6.65
C LYS A 27 10.21 5.40 7.97
N ASP A 28 9.09 6.11 8.13
CA ASP A 28 8.27 6.06 9.34
C ASP A 28 7.77 4.64 9.61
N VAL A 29 7.30 3.92 8.58
CA VAL A 29 6.85 2.53 8.71
C VAL A 29 7.99 1.60 9.11
N SER A 30 9.19 1.84 8.58
CA SER A 30 10.39 1.07 8.99
C SER A 30 10.74 1.29 10.47
N GLU A 31 10.62 2.53 10.96
CA GLU A 31 10.82 2.85 12.37
C GLU A 31 9.74 2.21 13.26
N VAL A 32 8.46 2.27 12.86
CA VAL A 32 7.35 1.62 13.59
C VAL A 32 7.53 0.11 13.65
N ALA A 33 7.95 -0.53 12.56
CA ALA A 33 8.22 -1.96 12.53
C ALA A 33 9.36 -2.34 13.50
N ALA A 34 10.42 -1.52 13.54
CA ALA A 34 11.54 -1.71 14.45
C ALA A 34 11.13 -1.60 15.94
N LEU A 35 10.23 -0.66 16.29
CA LEU A 35 9.67 -0.57 17.65
C LEU A 35 8.92 -1.85 18.07
N GLY A 36 8.31 -2.54 17.11
CA GLY A 36 7.63 -3.82 17.32
C GLY A 36 8.51 -5.06 17.19
N ASN A 37 9.83 -4.92 17.01
CA ASN A 37 10.76 -6.02 16.70
C ASN A 37 10.31 -6.88 15.52
N MET A 38 9.74 -6.27 14.47
CA MET A 38 9.29 -6.97 13.26
C MET A 38 9.80 -6.28 11.99
N SER A 39 9.73 -6.99 10.86
CA SER A 39 10.04 -6.38 9.56
C SER A 39 8.87 -5.50 9.09
N PRO A 40 9.12 -4.49 8.22
CA PRO A 40 8.06 -3.72 7.58
C PRO A 40 7.07 -4.60 6.81
N GLU A 41 7.55 -5.68 6.19
CA GLU A 41 6.70 -6.66 5.49
C GLU A 41 5.75 -7.38 6.45
N THR A 42 6.25 -7.87 7.59
CA THR A 42 5.41 -8.51 8.61
C THR A 42 4.38 -7.53 9.18
N LEU A 43 4.78 -6.28 9.43
CA LEU A 43 3.88 -5.22 9.88
C LEU A 43 2.78 -4.97 8.84
N TRP A 44 3.14 -4.88 7.57
CA TRP A 44 2.21 -4.69 6.46
C TRP A 44 1.22 -5.86 6.31
N GLN A 45 1.71 -7.11 6.27
CA GLN A 45 0.86 -8.30 6.19
C GLN A 45 -0.11 -8.40 7.38
N SER A 46 0.36 -8.11 8.60
CA SER A 46 -0.49 -8.12 9.78
C SER A 46 -1.56 -7.02 9.75
N THR A 47 -1.26 -5.88 9.14
CA THR A 47 -2.20 -4.77 8.94
C THR A 47 -3.28 -5.15 7.93
N LEU A 48 -2.90 -5.76 6.80
CA LEU A 48 -3.87 -6.28 5.83
C LEU A 48 -4.78 -7.35 6.44
N ALA A 49 -4.24 -8.26 7.26
CA ALA A 49 -5.03 -9.27 7.98
C ALA A 49 -6.06 -8.65 8.92
N LYS A 50 -5.70 -7.58 9.64
CA LYS A 50 -6.64 -6.86 10.52
C LYS A 50 -7.70 -6.09 9.73
N ILE A 51 -7.34 -5.48 8.59
CA ILE A 51 -8.30 -4.85 7.67
C ILE A 51 -9.30 -5.88 7.14
N ALA A 52 -8.81 -7.06 6.73
CA ALA A 52 -9.64 -8.18 6.28
C ALA A 52 -10.61 -8.64 7.38
N ALA A 53 -10.10 -8.85 8.60
CA ALA A 53 -10.91 -9.23 9.76
C ALA A 53 -11.96 -8.17 10.13
N ASN A 54 -11.72 -6.90 9.80
CA ASN A 54 -12.64 -5.79 9.98
C ASN A 54 -13.53 -5.52 8.74
N GLY A 55 -13.68 -6.50 7.86
CA GLY A 55 -14.59 -6.41 6.70
C GLY A 55 -14.13 -5.45 5.60
N GLY A 56 -12.81 -5.31 5.41
CA GLY A 56 -12.22 -4.46 4.38
C GLY A 56 -12.26 -2.97 4.76
N ARG A 57 -12.10 -2.66 6.04
CA ARG A 57 -12.07 -1.30 6.58
C ARG A 57 -10.88 -1.13 7.52
N VAL A 58 -10.34 0.09 7.57
CA VAL A 58 -9.39 0.51 8.62
C VAL A 58 -9.97 0.16 10.00
N PHE A 59 -9.14 -0.37 10.89
CA PHE A 59 -9.58 -1.11 12.08
C PHE A 59 -9.24 -0.45 13.41
N SER A 60 -8.37 0.57 13.43
CA SER A 60 -8.00 1.31 14.63
C SER A 60 -8.53 2.74 14.63
N GLY A 61 -8.48 3.37 15.82
CA GLY A 61 -8.72 4.80 15.99
C GLY A 61 -7.65 5.70 15.38
N ASN A 62 -6.58 5.13 14.79
CA ASN A 62 -5.55 5.85 14.05
C ASN A 62 -5.44 5.29 12.63
N SER A 63 -6.45 5.59 11.81
CA SER A 63 -6.53 5.15 10.42
C SER A 63 -5.36 5.64 9.57
N GLU A 64 -4.73 6.76 9.95
CA GLU A 64 -3.61 7.33 9.21
C GLU A 64 -2.39 6.41 9.25
N THR A 65 -2.04 5.88 10.42
CA THR A 65 -0.92 4.92 10.55
C THR A 65 -1.17 3.65 9.74
N GLU A 66 -2.40 3.14 9.73
CA GLU A 66 -2.75 1.97 8.90
C GLU A 66 -2.61 2.26 7.41
N MET A 67 -3.09 3.43 6.96
CA MET A 67 -2.94 3.87 5.58
C MET A 67 -1.46 3.96 5.20
N MET A 68 -0.62 4.55 6.04
CA MET A 68 0.83 4.66 5.82
C MET A 68 1.50 3.29 5.70
N ILE A 69 1.16 2.34 6.59
CA ILE A 69 1.68 0.97 6.53
C ILE A 69 1.27 0.28 5.22
N VAL A 70 -0.01 0.44 4.81
CA VAL A 70 -0.50 -0.12 3.55
C VAL A 70 0.20 0.50 2.35
N ILE A 71 0.36 1.82 2.31
CA ILE A 71 1.07 2.54 1.25
C ILE A 71 2.52 2.08 1.14
N ALA A 72 3.27 2.02 2.25
CA ALA A 72 4.66 1.58 2.25
C ALA A 72 4.81 0.16 1.68
N GLY A 73 3.94 -0.76 2.10
CA GLY A 73 3.94 -2.12 1.57
C GLY A 73 3.63 -2.20 0.08
N LEU A 74 2.63 -1.43 -0.39
CA LEU A 74 2.28 -1.37 -1.83
C LEU A 74 3.41 -0.78 -2.68
N LEU A 75 4.08 0.27 -2.19
CA LEU A 75 5.21 0.89 -2.88
C LEU A 75 6.43 -0.05 -2.97
N ALA A 76 6.60 -0.94 -2.00
CA ALA A 76 7.63 -1.97 -1.99
C ALA A 76 7.33 -3.15 -2.92
N LEU A 77 6.16 -3.22 -3.56
CA LEU A 77 5.83 -4.32 -4.47
C LEU A 77 6.49 -4.16 -5.83
N PRO A 78 6.93 -5.27 -6.45
CA PRO A 78 7.29 -5.27 -7.85
C PRO A 78 6.10 -4.86 -8.73
N THR A 79 6.34 -4.05 -9.75
CA THR A 79 5.31 -3.59 -10.68
C THR A 79 4.81 -4.71 -11.61
N HIS A 80 5.67 -5.69 -11.91
CA HIS A 80 5.47 -6.71 -12.94
C HIS A 80 5.06 -6.17 -14.33
N HIS A 81 5.24 -4.87 -14.56
CA HIS A 81 4.88 -4.22 -15.81
C HIS A 81 5.98 -4.46 -16.85
N PRO A 82 5.67 -4.93 -18.07
CA PRO A 82 6.69 -5.27 -19.08
C PRO A 82 7.60 -4.08 -19.41
N ASP A 83 7.03 -2.88 -19.53
CA ASP A 83 7.78 -1.66 -19.89
C ASP A 83 8.28 -0.84 -18.69
N ARG A 84 7.92 -1.23 -17.47
CA ARG A 84 8.26 -0.50 -16.24
C ARG A 84 8.68 -1.51 -15.16
N PRO A 85 9.80 -2.23 -15.34
CA PRO A 85 10.28 -3.22 -14.39
C PRO A 85 10.95 -2.57 -13.17
N GLY A 86 10.65 -3.09 -11.99
CA GLY A 86 11.17 -2.56 -10.72
C GLY A 86 10.11 -2.62 -9.65
N HIS A 87 10.26 -1.82 -8.61
CA HIS A 87 9.25 -1.66 -7.56
C HIS A 87 8.37 -0.43 -7.84
N CYS A 88 7.17 -0.40 -7.26
CA CYS A 88 6.27 0.75 -7.43
C CYS A 88 6.91 2.06 -6.95
N ARG A 89 7.72 2.02 -5.89
CA ARG A 89 8.50 3.17 -5.40
C ARG A 89 9.55 3.70 -6.38
N ASP A 90 9.96 2.93 -7.38
CA ASP A 90 10.91 3.42 -8.39
C ASP A 90 10.22 4.42 -9.35
N TYR A 91 8.90 4.57 -9.23
CA TYR A 91 8.06 5.40 -10.09
C TYR A 91 7.22 6.44 -9.33
N LEU A 92 7.71 6.90 -8.18
CA LEU A 92 7.09 8.01 -7.46
C LEU A 92 6.93 9.22 -8.39
N GLY A 93 5.72 9.79 -8.41
CA GLY A 93 5.30 10.79 -9.40
C GLY A 93 4.24 10.26 -10.37
N SER A 94 4.09 8.94 -10.48
CA SER A 94 2.98 8.30 -11.17
C SER A 94 1.78 8.11 -10.25
N ASN A 95 0.58 7.98 -10.82
CA ASN A 95 -0.62 7.57 -10.08
C ASN A 95 -0.74 6.05 -10.09
N PHE A 96 -1.21 5.49 -8.97
CA PHE A 96 -1.40 4.06 -8.78
C PHE A 96 -2.83 3.73 -8.38
N ASP A 97 -3.36 2.64 -8.93
CA ASP A 97 -4.59 2.00 -8.47
C ASP A 97 -4.29 0.55 -8.06
N PHE A 98 -4.42 0.27 -6.77
CA PHE A 98 -4.17 -1.04 -6.19
C PHE A 98 -5.47 -1.68 -5.72
N ASP A 99 -5.62 -2.98 -5.99
CA ASP A 99 -6.69 -3.80 -5.43
C ASP A 99 -6.10 -4.97 -4.66
N VAL A 100 -6.22 -4.88 -3.33
CA VAL A 100 -5.84 -5.94 -2.39
C VAL A 100 -6.96 -6.97 -2.39
N LYS A 101 -6.67 -8.18 -2.87
CA LYS A 101 -7.59 -9.31 -2.78
C LYS A 101 -7.18 -10.23 -1.66
N ASN A 102 -8.10 -10.56 -0.78
CA ASN A 102 -7.89 -11.62 0.19
C ASN A 102 -8.20 -12.96 -0.47
N ASP A 103 -7.25 -13.91 -0.48
CA ASP A 103 -7.55 -15.30 -0.79
C ASP A 103 -7.96 -16.02 0.51
N PRO A 104 -9.26 -16.23 0.75
CA PRO A 104 -9.75 -16.85 1.97
C PRO A 104 -9.31 -18.32 2.10
N GLN A 105 -8.83 -18.96 1.03
CA GLN A 105 -8.37 -20.36 1.08
C GLN A 105 -6.93 -20.47 1.60
N ASN A 106 -6.08 -19.48 1.32
CA ASN A 106 -4.65 -19.52 1.66
C ASN A 106 -4.23 -18.48 2.70
N SER A 107 -5.15 -17.60 3.15
CA SER A 107 -4.82 -16.46 4.02
C SER A 107 -3.71 -15.56 3.44
N THR A 108 -3.61 -15.54 2.10
CA THR A 108 -2.64 -14.75 1.35
C THR A 108 -3.33 -13.58 0.67
N PHE A 109 -2.61 -12.47 0.52
CA PHE A 109 -3.09 -11.30 -0.22
C PHE A 109 -2.53 -11.30 -1.64
N HIS A 110 -3.40 -11.08 -2.63
CA HIS A 110 -3.00 -10.84 -4.01
C HIS A 110 -3.23 -9.38 -4.36
N ILE A 111 -2.17 -8.70 -4.80
CA ILE A 111 -2.26 -7.29 -5.17
C ILE A 111 -2.30 -7.17 -6.68
N ASN A 112 -3.33 -6.51 -7.19
CA ASN A 112 -3.40 -6.15 -8.61
C ASN A 112 -3.14 -4.65 -8.77
N VAL A 113 -2.17 -4.28 -9.60
CA VAL A 113 -1.99 -2.90 -10.06
C VAL A 113 -2.92 -2.69 -11.26
N LYS A 114 -4.04 -1.99 -11.04
CA LYS A 114 -5.09 -1.78 -12.05
C LYS A 114 -4.75 -0.69 -13.05
N ALA A 115 -4.04 0.33 -12.61
CA ALA A 115 -3.62 1.43 -13.47
C ALA A 115 -2.28 2.00 -13.01
N PHE A 116 -1.44 2.27 -14.00
CA PHE A 116 -0.22 3.04 -13.87
C PHE A 116 -0.34 4.19 -14.87
N ALA A 117 -0.60 5.40 -14.40
CA ALA A 117 -0.69 6.58 -15.24
C ALA A 117 0.37 7.60 -14.80
N GLU A 118 1.06 8.23 -15.75
CA GLU A 118 1.87 9.39 -15.43
C GLU A 118 0.97 10.45 -14.80
N GLY A 119 1.34 10.92 -13.60
CA GLY A 119 0.64 12.04 -12.99
C GLY A 119 0.81 13.24 -13.91
N ALA A 120 -0.29 13.87 -14.30
CA ALA A 120 -0.24 15.13 -15.02
C ALA A 120 0.60 16.11 -14.17
N LEU A 121 1.77 16.48 -14.69
CA LEU A 121 2.54 17.62 -14.19
C LEU A 121 1.68 18.86 -14.45
N HIS A 122 1.00 19.34 -13.42
CA HIS A 122 0.43 20.68 -13.37
C HIS A 122 1.08 21.44 -12.23
#